data_AF-A0A521LR23-F1
#
_entry.id   AF-A0A521LR23-F1
#
_cell.length_a   1.000
_cell.length_b   1.000
_cell.length_c   1.000
_cell.angle_alpha   90.00
_cell.angle_beta   90.00
_cell.angle_gamma   90.00
#
_symmetry.space_group_name_H-M   'P 1'
#
loop_
_entity.id
_entity.type
_entity.pdbx_description
1 polymer ?
#
loop_
_entity_poly.entity_id
_entity_poly.type
_entity_poly.pdbx_seq_one_letter_code
_entity_poly.pdbx_strand_id
1 'polypeptide(L)'
;MPSSIMNRPSMRQRGSGSGSTCIRTRPCNDAVGFPMVATARCGDANRGESARELRKKKRARKAPFAKAQAAGINTALGTDGPMVDYPVDMVEQMKICTLMQHVRHIDPTCMPVERTIEMATINGARVLGLEHEIGSLEPGKRADIAVFDMHKPRIGVLNRPLSTFISAGKGSDAKAVSVNGAVAYRDGGFAKGPSFDDVLGEATQRARQIAQAAGHASRFEPHWRQDSAGS
;
A
#
# COMPACT_ATOMS: atom_id res chain seq x y z
N MET A 1 23.10 -60.57 -36.22
CA MET A 1 24.40 -59.90 -36.50
C MET A 1 24.44 -59.60 -37.99
N PRO A 2 24.97 -58.46 -38.46
CA PRO A 2 25.62 -57.31 -37.79
C PRO A 2 24.69 -56.06 -37.78
N SER A 3 24.70 -55.06 -36.88
CA SER A 3 25.70 -54.23 -36.19
C SER A 3 26.16 -52.97 -36.96
N SER A 4 25.70 -51.79 -36.51
CA SER A 4 26.42 -50.48 -36.43
C SER A 4 25.39 -49.44 -35.91
N ILE A 5 25.43 -48.87 -34.69
CA ILE A 5 26.42 -48.11 -33.88
C ILE A 5 26.49 -46.60 -34.20
N MET A 6 26.14 -45.80 -33.17
CA MET A 6 26.42 -44.37 -32.87
C MET A 6 25.63 -43.31 -33.68
N ASN A 7 25.06 -42.24 -33.10
CA ASN A 7 25.48 -41.48 -31.91
C ASN A 7 24.28 -40.74 -31.26
N ARG A 8 24.10 -40.82 -29.93
CA ARG A 8 23.13 -40.03 -29.14
C ARG A 8 23.83 -38.79 -28.56
N PRO A 9 23.25 -37.57 -28.63
CA PRO A 9 23.73 -36.47 -27.82
C PRO A 9 23.28 -36.65 -26.36
N SER A 10 24.19 -36.37 -25.45
CA SER A 10 24.12 -36.65 -24.02
C SER A 10 23.00 -35.89 -23.29
N MET A 11 22.20 -36.65 -22.53
CA MET A 11 21.40 -36.15 -21.42
C MET A 11 22.32 -35.54 -20.36
N ARG A 12 22.35 -34.22 -20.25
CA ARG A 12 22.80 -33.56 -19.02
C ARG A 12 21.75 -33.81 -17.95
N GLN A 13 22.11 -34.61 -16.95
CA GLN A 13 21.36 -34.78 -15.71
C GLN A 13 21.10 -33.40 -15.08
N ARG A 14 19.82 -33.03 -14.95
CA ARG A 14 19.42 -31.93 -14.08
C ARG A 14 19.41 -32.47 -12.66
N GLY A 15 20.36 -31.97 -11.86
CA GLY A 15 20.39 -32.22 -10.43
C GLY A 15 19.07 -31.81 -9.78
N SER A 16 18.60 -32.68 -8.90
CA SER A 16 17.53 -32.46 -7.94
C SER A 16 17.85 -31.26 -7.06
N GLY A 17 17.08 -30.19 -7.21
CA GLY A 17 17.06 -29.04 -6.31
C GLY A 17 15.61 -28.67 -6.04
N SER A 18 15.20 -28.80 -4.77
CA SER A 18 13.87 -28.55 -4.22
C SER A 18 13.25 -27.23 -4.67
N GLY A 19 11.95 -27.27 -4.94
CA GLY A 19 11.20 -26.19 -5.56
C GLY A 19 11.20 -24.87 -4.79
N SER A 20 11.39 -23.79 -5.55
CA SER A 20 10.68 -22.54 -5.35
C SER A 20 10.32 -22.01 -6.74
N THR A 21 9.06 -22.17 -7.11
CA THR A 21 8.52 -21.62 -8.36
C THR A 21 8.44 -20.11 -8.20
N CYS A 22 9.55 -19.43 -8.46
CA CYS A 22 9.63 -17.98 -8.55
C CYS A 22 8.88 -17.57 -9.82
N ILE A 23 7.64 -17.08 -9.68
CA ILE A 23 6.87 -16.50 -10.76
C ILE A 23 7.67 -15.30 -11.29
N ARG A 24 8.31 -15.48 -12.45
CA ARG A 24 9.00 -14.40 -13.16
C ARG A 24 7.95 -13.40 -13.64
N THR A 25 7.81 -12.27 -12.96
CA THR A 25 7.07 -11.12 -13.46
C THR A 25 7.82 -10.55 -14.65
N ARG A 26 7.24 -10.68 -15.85
CA ARG A 26 7.70 -9.98 -17.06
C ARG A 26 7.62 -8.46 -16.84
N PRO A 27 8.47 -7.65 -17.51
CA PRO A 27 8.39 -6.20 -17.42
C PRO A 27 7.01 -5.71 -17.87
N CYS A 28 6.28 -5.09 -16.93
CA CYS A 28 4.99 -4.45 -17.18
C CYS A 28 5.21 -3.19 -18.03
N ASN A 29 5.17 -3.32 -19.35
CA ASN A 29 5.01 -2.15 -20.22
C ASN A 29 4.16 -2.39 -21.47
N ASP A 30 3.57 -3.58 -21.61
CA ASP A 30 2.70 -3.89 -22.74
C ASP A 30 1.24 -3.98 -22.26
N ALA A 31 0.38 -3.29 -23.00
CA ALA A 31 -1.01 -2.98 -22.72
C ALA A 31 -1.91 -4.23 -22.62
N VAL A 32 -1.96 -4.84 -21.44
CA VAL A 32 -2.98 -5.82 -21.05
C VAL A 32 -3.56 -5.38 -19.71
N GLY A 33 -4.89 -5.28 -19.64
CA GLY A 33 -5.67 -4.66 -18.56
C GLY A 33 -5.58 -5.34 -17.20
N PHE A 34 -4.38 -5.37 -16.61
CA PHE A 34 -4.19 -5.70 -15.20
C PHE A 34 -4.57 -4.49 -14.33
N PRO A 35 -5.30 -4.71 -13.22
CA PRO A 35 -5.57 -3.65 -12.26
C PRO A 35 -4.25 -3.13 -11.69
N MET A 36 -4.04 -1.81 -11.75
CA MET A 36 -2.90 -1.17 -11.11
C MET A 36 -3.22 -0.95 -9.64
N VAL A 37 -2.69 -1.81 -8.77
CA VAL A 37 -2.57 -1.50 -7.35
C VAL A 37 -1.28 -0.74 -7.18
N ALA A 38 -1.35 0.52 -6.77
CA ALA A 38 -0.14 1.18 -6.35
C ALA A 38 -0.32 1.90 -5.03
N THR A 39 0.72 1.75 -4.23
CA THR A 39 0.90 2.46 -2.99
C THR A 39 1.31 3.88 -3.37
N ALA A 40 0.79 4.90 -2.69
CA ALA A 40 0.99 6.30 -3.09
C ALA A 40 2.49 6.71 -3.14
N ARG A 41 3.39 5.86 -2.64
CA ARG A 41 4.84 6.03 -2.66
C ARG A 41 5.63 4.99 -3.47
N CYS A 42 4.99 4.03 -4.18
CA CYS A 42 5.75 2.99 -4.86
C CYS A 42 6.65 3.58 -5.96
N GLY A 43 7.96 3.48 -5.76
CA GLY A 43 8.95 3.63 -6.80
C GLY A 43 9.21 2.26 -7.40
N ASP A 44 8.66 1.98 -8.59
CA ASP A 44 8.91 0.73 -9.28
C ASP A 44 10.41 0.56 -9.58
N ALA A 45 11.02 -0.49 -9.04
CA ALA A 45 12.40 -0.86 -9.28
C ALA A 45 12.47 -2.12 -10.15
N ASN A 46 12.69 -1.95 -11.46
CA ASN A 46 13.10 -3.05 -12.33
C ASN A 46 14.56 -3.46 -12.02
N ARG A 47 14.78 -4.73 -11.64
CA ARG A 47 16.12 -5.32 -11.51
C ARG A 47 16.61 -5.76 -12.89
N GLY A 48 17.64 -5.08 -13.39
CA GLY A 48 18.32 -5.47 -14.63
C GLY A 48 19.34 -4.49 -15.19
N GLU A 49 19.47 -3.27 -14.66
CA GLU A 49 20.34 -2.24 -15.23
C GLU A 49 21.38 -1.71 -14.23
N SER A 50 22.48 -1.15 -14.74
CA SER A 50 23.63 -0.71 -13.95
C SER A 50 23.27 0.37 -12.90
N ALA A 51 23.95 0.36 -11.75
CA ALA A 51 23.69 1.25 -10.60
C ALA A 51 23.73 2.76 -10.94
N ARG A 52 24.41 3.13 -12.04
CA ARG A 52 24.55 4.51 -12.52
C ARG A 52 23.35 4.97 -13.36
N GLU A 53 22.74 4.09 -14.16
CA GLU A 53 21.47 4.33 -14.87
C GLU A 53 20.28 4.33 -13.93
N LEU A 54 20.29 3.40 -12.95
CA LEU A 54 19.33 3.40 -11.84
C LEU A 54 19.33 4.76 -11.13
N ARG A 55 20.47 5.40 -10.88
CA ARG A 55 20.52 6.73 -10.21
C ARG A 55 19.88 7.86 -11.02
N LYS A 56 19.91 7.83 -12.37
CA LYS A 56 19.22 8.82 -13.22
C LYS A 56 17.72 8.53 -13.38
N LYS A 57 17.32 7.25 -13.46
CA LYS A 57 15.91 6.82 -13.56
C LYS A 57 15.16 6.78 -12.20
N LYS A 58 15.88 6.64 -11.07
CA LYS A 58 15.35 6.62 -9.69
C LYS A 58 14.85 7.98 -9.17
N ARG A 59 14.77 9.01 -10.00
CA ARG A 59 13.94 10.18 -9.68
C ARG A 59 12.48 9.77 -9.84
N ALA A 60 11.96 9.09 -8.80
CA ALA A 60 10.56 8.87 -8.49
C ALA A 60 9.60 9.06 -9.68
N ARG A 61 9.55 8.08 -10.60
CA ARG A 61 8.40 8.00 -11.51
C ARG A 61 7.21 7.55 -10.66
N LYS A 62 6.61 8.49 -9.92
CA LYS A 62 5.32 8.31 -9.24
C LYS A 62 4.33 7.73 -10.27
N ALA A 63 3.58 6.69 -9.92
CA ALA A 63 2.63 6.09 -10.84
C ALA A 63 1.68 7.16 -11.42
N PRO A 64 1.46 7.20 -12.75
CA PRO A 64 0.64 8.24 -13.38
C PRO A 64 -0.86 7.89 -13.28
N PHE A 65 -1.40 7.84 -12.06
CA PHE A 65 -2.78 7.43 -11.77
C PHE A 65 -3.81 8.24 -12.57
N ALA A 66 -3.63 9.55 -12.68
CA ALA A 66 -4.53 10.40 -13.45
C ALA A 66 -4.61 9.96 -14.93
N LYS A 67 -3.46 9.66 -15.53
CA LYS A 67 -3.41 9.16 -16.92
C LYS A 67 -3.94 7.73 -17.05
N ALA A 68 -3.65 6.87 -16.07
CA ALA A 68 -4.13 5.48 -16.07
C ALA A 68 -5.66 5.44 -16.00
N GLN A 69 -6.26 6.24 -15.12
CA GLN A 69 -7.73 6.38 -15.03
C GLN A 69 -8.33 6.99 -16.30
N ALA A 70 -7.68 8.01 -16.88
CA ALA A 70 -8.11 8.57 -18.17
C ALA A 70 -8.05 7.55 -19.31
N ALA A 71 -7.17 6.55 -19.22
CA ALA A 71 -7.07 5.42 -20.13
C ALA A 71 -8.02 4.25 -19.79
N GLY A 72 -8.91 4.41 -18.81
CA GLY A 72 -9.87 3.37 -18.39
C GLY A 72 -9.28 2.24 -17.55
N ILE A 73 -8.04 2.39 -17.06
CA ILE A 73 -7.39 1.38 -16.22
C ILE A 73 -7.93 1.51 -14.79
N ASN A 74 -8.39 0.39 -14.22
CA ASN A 74 -8.78 0.35 -12.80
C ASN A 74 -7.55 0.57 -11.91
N THR A 75 -7.60 1.58 -11.05
CA THR A 75 -6.52 1.90 -10.11
C THR A 75 -7.04 1.85 -8.68
N ALA A 76 -6.29 1.22 -7.78
CA ALA A 76 -6.63 1.14 -6.36
C ALA A 76 -5.48 1.62 -5.45
N LEU A 77 -5.81 1.99 -4.22
CA LEU A 77 -4.86 2.41 -3.20
C LEU A 77 -4.50 1.28 -2.25
N GLY A 78 -3.24 1.26 -1.82
CA GLY A 78 -2.74 0.43 -0.73
C GLY A 78 -1.76 1.22 0.14
N THR A 79 -1.70 0.89 1.43
CA THR A 79 -0.74 1.48 2.39
C THR A 79 0.66 0.88 2.27
N ASP A 80 0.81 -0.22 1.53
CA ASP A 80 2.01 -1.06 1.55
C ASP A 80 2.17 -1.73 2.93
N GLY A 81 3.15 -1.32 3.73
CA GLY A 81 3.33 -1.77 5.10
C GLY A 81 4.01 -0.73 5.98
N PRO A 82 3.95 -0.92 7.32
CA PRO A 82 4.43 0.05 8.32
C PRO A 82 5.93 0.37 8.21
N MET A 83 6.70 -0.45 7.48
CA MET A 83 8.15 -0.29 7.30
C MET A 83 8.52 0.76 6.26
N VAL A 84 7.62 1.08 5.33
CA VAL A 84 7.84 2.11 4.28
C VAL A 84 7.00 3.35 4.53
N ASP A 85 5.83 3.17 5.14
CA ASP A 85 4.94 4.24 5.57
C ASP A 85 4.45 3.90 6.97
N TYR A 86 4.96 4.61 7.98
CA TYR A 86 4.69 4.32 9.39
C TYR A 86 3.19 4.29 9.73
N PRO A 87 2.34 5.22 9.25
CA PRO A 87 0.90 5.15 9.48
C PRO A 87 0.19 4.24 8.48
N VAL A 88 -0.65 3.33 8.99
CA VAL A 88 -1.60 2.55 8.18
C VAL A 88 -2.93 3.30 8.08
N ASP A 89 -2.90 4.50 7.49
CA ASP A 89 -4.05 5.40 7.39
C ASP A 89 -4.47 5.63 5.92
N MET A 90 -5.62 5.08 5.53
CA MET A 90 -6.13 5.19 4.16
C MET A 90 -6.60 6.62 3.82
N VAL A 91 -7.07 7.40 4.81
CA VAL A 91 -7.48 8.80 4.59
C VAL A 91 -6.25 9.63 4.22
N GLU A 92 -5.14 9.40 4.92
CA GLU A 92 -3.87 10.00 4.57
C GLU A 92 -3.36 9.54 3.20
N GLN A 93 -3.50 8.26 2.84
CA GLN A 93 -3.12 7.77 1.50
C GLN A 93 -3.91 8.44 0.38
N MET A 94 -5.22 8.65 0.54
CA MET A 94 -6.04 9.36 -0.45
C MET A 94 -5.55 10.80 -0.65
N LYS A 95 -5.24 11.50 0.45
CA LYS A 95 -4.69 12.86 0.41
C LYS A 95 -3.34 12.91 -0.30
N ILE A 96 -2.42 12.02 0.07
CA ILE A 96 -1.09 11.95 -0.52
C ILE A 96 -1.21 11.64 -2.01
N CYS A 97 -2.03 10.67 -2.40
CA CYS A 97 -2.26 10.32 -3.80
C CYS A 97 -2.71 11.55 -4.61
N THR A 98 -3.73 12.26 -4.13
CA THR A 98 -4.26 13.49 -4.75
C THR A 98 -3.15 14.51 -4.98
N LEU A 99 -2.45 14.91 -3.91
CA LEU A 99 -1.39 15.92 -3.97
C LEU A 99 -0.20 15.47 -4.84
N MET A 100 0.15 14.19 -4.82
CA MET A 100 1.22 13.65 -5.63
C MET A 100 0.90 13.72 -7.13
N GLN A 101 -0.35 13.49 -7.53
CA GLN A 101 -0.78 13.64 -8.91
C GLN A 101 -0.79 15.11 -9.32
N HIS A 102 -1.27 16.01 -8.47
CA HIS A 102 -1.24 17.45 -8.73
C HIS A 102 0.17 17.96 -9.01
N VAL A 103 1.13 17.59 -8.16
CA VAL A 103 2.55 17.98 -8.32
C VAL A 103 3.16 17.32 -9.55
N ARG A 104 2.82 16.06 -9.85
CA ARG A 104 3.35 15.33 -11.01
C ARG A 104 2.89 15.93 -12.34
N HIS A 105 1.63 16.33 -12.42
CA HIS A 105 1.00 16.83 -13.63
C HIS A 105 0.99 18.36 -13.73
N ILE A 106 1.39 19.05 -12.66
CA ILE A 106 1.29 20.52 -12.53
C ILE A 106 -0.15 20.96 -12.85
N ASP A 107 -1.10 20.20 -12.32
CA ASP A 107 -2.52 20.37 -12.59
C ASP A 107 -3.33 19.93 -11.35
N PRO A 108 -3.96 20.85 -10.61
CA PRO A 108 -4.77 20.51 -9.45
C PRO A 108 -6.10 19.83 -9.81
N THR A 109 -6.48 19.80 -11.09
CA THR A 109 -7.74 19.21 -11.56
C THR A 109 -7.59 17.77 -12.04
N CYS A 110 -6.36 17.31 -12.30
CA CYS A 110 -6.09 15.99 -12.88
C CYS A 110 -6.50 14.80 -11.99
N MET A 111 -6.68 15.03 -10.69
CA MET A 111 -7.11 14.02 -9.73
C MET A 111 -8.15 14.62 -8.78
N PRO A 112 -9.45 14.54 -9.13
CA PRO A 112 -10.54 14.90 -8.23
C PRO A 112 -10.56 14.02 -6.98
N VAL A 113 -11.04 14.55 -5.86
CA VAL A 113 -11.07 13.81 -4.58
C VAL A 113 -11.97 12.57 -4.65
N GLU A 114 -13.04 12.65 -5.44
CA GLU A 114 -14.00 11.57 -5.70
C GLU A 114 -13.28 10.36 -6.31
N ARG A 115 -12.34 10.58 -7.23
CA ARG A 115 -11.52 9.50 -7.81
C ARG A 115 -10.68 8.80 -6.76
N THR A 116 -10.10 9.53 -5.80
CA THR A 116 -9.32 8.88 -4.74
C THR A 116 -10.17 8.08 -3.77
N ILE A 117 -11.43 8.51 -3.55
CA ILE A 117 -12.41 7.72 -2.79
C ILE A 117 -12.76 6.45 -3.55
N GLU A 118 -13.02 6.53 -4.86
CA GLU A 118 -13.23 5.35 -5.72
C GLU A 118 -12.04 4.38 -5.63
N MET A 119 -10.80 4.90 -5.70
CA MET A 119 -9.57 4.10 -5.57
C MET A 119 -9.46 3.37 -4.21
N ALA A 120 -9.92 4.01 -3.13
CA ALA A 120 -9.91 3.43 -1.78
C ALA A 120 -11.09 2.49 -1.50
N THR A 121 -12.14 2.51 -2.34
CA THR A 121 -13.38 1.76 -2.12
C THR A 121 -13.68 0.81 -3.28
N ILE A 122 -14.56 1.18 -4.21
CA ILE A 122 -15.06 0.30 -5.26
C ILE A 122 -13.96 -0.21 -6.20
N ASN A 123 -12.94 0.60 -6.50
CA ASN A 123 -11.85 0.14 -7.36
C ASN A 123 -10.97 -0.89 -6.63
N GLY A 124 -10.77 -0.72 -5.32
CA GLY A 124 -10.12 -1.72 -4.48
C GLY A 124 -10.90 -3.04 -4.47
N ALA A 125 -12.22 -2.97 -4.34
CA ALA A 125 -13.08 -4.14 -4.45
C ALA A 125 -12.96 -4.83 -5.83
N ARG A 126 -12.93 -4.05 -6.93
CA ARG A 126 -12.72 -4.57 -8.30
C ARG A 126 -11.37 -5.25 -8.47
N VAL A 127 -10.31 -4.73 -7.85
CA VAL A 127 -8.99 -5.41 -7.88
C VAL A 127 -9.07 -6.78 -7.23
N LEU A 128 -9.84 -6.90 -6.15
CA LEU A 128 -9.99 -8.14 -5.39
C LEU A 128 -11.05 -9.08 -5.99
N GLY A 129 -11.79 -8.67 -7.01
CA GLY A 129 -12.93 -9.43 -7.56
C GLY A 129 -14.12 -9.51 -6.61
N LEU A 130 -14.25 -8.53 -5.69
CA LEU A 130 -15.30 -8.46 -4.67
C LEU A 130 -16.26 -7.29 -4.89
N GLU A 131 -16.25 -6.65 -6.05
CA GLU A 131 -17.07 -5.48 -6.36
C GLU A 131 -18.58 -5.74 -6.27
N HIS A 132 -19.00 -6.99 -6.40
CA HIS A 132 -20.39 -7.42 -6.24
C HIS A 132 -20.79 -7.58 -4.77
N GLU A 133 -19.82 -7.64 -3.86
CA GLU A 133 -20.06 -7.89 -2.43
C GLU A 133 -19.77 -6.66 -1.57
N ILE A 134 -18.76 -5.85 -1.91
CA ILE A 134 -18.27 -4.71 -1.12
C ILE A 134 -17.89 -3.52 -2.00
N GLY A 135 -17.50 -2.41 -1.36
CA GLY A 135 -16.89 -1.25 -2.02
C GLY A 135 -17.88 -0.16 -2.45
N SER A 136 -19.18 -0.38 -2.35
CA SER A 136 -20.20 0.67 -2.49
C SER A 136 -21.43 0.39 -1.62
N LEU A 137 -22.20 1.45 -1.33
CA LEU A 137 -23.43 1.36 -0.54
C LEU A 137 -24.63 1.12 -1.47
N GLU A 138 -24.85 -0.13 -1.84
CA GLU A 138 -25.93 -0.58 -2.72
C GLU A 138 -26.72 -1.74 -2.07
N PRO A 139 -28.05 -1.82 -2.27
CA PRO A 139 -28.82 -2.97 -1.78
C PRO A 139 -28.25 -4.30 -2.26
N GLY A 140 -28.13 -5.27 -1.37
CA GLY A 140 -27.59 -6.61 -1.66
C GLY A 140 -26.09 -6.76 -1.38
N LYS A 141 -25.33 -5.67 -1.21
CA LYS A 141 -23.92 -5.73 -0.77
C LYS A 141 -23.80 -5.86 0.74
N ARG A 142 -22.63 -6.32 1.20
CA ARG A 142 -22.30 -6.44 2.62
C ARG A 142 -22.23 -5.05 3.26
N ALA A 143 -22.61 -4.98 4.53
CA ALA A 143 -22.59 -3.75 5.31
C ALA A 143 -21.17 -3.45 5.85
N ASP A 144 -20.25 -3.15 4.94
CA ASP A 144 -18.89 -2.67 5.23
C ASP A 144 -18.89 -1.15 5.22
N ILE A 145 -19.06 -0.54 6.40
CA ILE A 145 -19.35 0.89 6.55
C ILE A 145 -18.38 1.53 7.53
N ALA A 146 -17.75 2.62 7.12
CA ALA A 146 -16.96 3.49 7.98
C ALA A 146 -17.65 4.86 8.12
N VAL A 147 -17.82 5.32 9.35
CA VAL A 147 -18.40 6.61 9.71
C VAL A 147 -17.34 7.47 10.34
N PHE A 148 -17.16 8.70 9.85
CA PHE A 148 -16.16 9.65 10.33
C PHE A 148 -16.83 10.85 10.98
N ASP A 149 -16.29 11.30 12.11
CA ASP A 149 -16.70 12.54 12.76
C ASP A 149 -15.94 13.74 12.19
N MET A 150 -16.66 14.55 11.42
CA MET A 150 -16.14 15.73 10.75
C MET A 150 -16.28 17.01 11.57
N HIS A 151 -16.93 16.99 12.73
CA HIS A 151 -17.15 18.16 13.56
C HIS A 151 -15.97 18.38 14.53
N LYS A 152 -14.80 18.72 13.97
CA LYS A 152 -13.56 18.92 14.74
C LYS A 152 -12.89 20.25 14.40
N PRO A 153 -12.24 20.92 15.37
CA PRO A 153 -11.60 22.23 15.13
C PRO A 153 -10.63 22.25 13.94
N ARG A 154 -9.89 21.16 13.72
CA ARG A 154 -8.92 21.07 12.63
C ARG A 154 -9.54 20.89 11.23
N ILE A 155 -10.81 20.49 11.16
CA ILE A 155 -11.52 20.23 9.91
C ILE A 155 -12.13 21.53 9.37
N GLY A 156 -12.56 22.42 10.27
CA GLY A 156 -13.11 23.71 9.91
C GLY A 156 -14.48 23.60 9.22
N VAL A 157 -14.68 24.39 8.17
CA VAL A 157 -15.99 24.55 7.51
C VAL A 157 -16.23 23.44 6.47
N LEU A 158 -17.43 22.84 6.51
CA LEU A 158 -17.83 21.70 5.68
C LEU A 158 -18.58 22.10 4.39
N ASN A 159 -18.09 23.11 3.66
CA ASN A 159 -18.72 23.56 2.41
C ASN A 159 -18.71 22.49 1.31
N ARG A 160 -17.66 21.67 1.25
CA ARG A 160 -17.52 20.54 0.30
C ARG A 160 -17.10 19.29 1.08
N PRO A 161 -18.04 18.50 1.62
CA PRO A 161 -17.74 17.43 2.58
C PRO A 161 -16.65 16.46 2.13
N LEU A 162 -16.68 15.99 0.89
CA LEU A 162 -15.66 15.06 0.36
C LEU A 162 -14.29 15.71 0.24
N SER A 163 -14.23 16.94 -0.29
CA SER A 163 -12.97 17.68 -0.41
C SER A 163 -12.37 17.98 0.96
N THR A 164 -13.20 18.41 1.92
CA THR A 164 -12.79 18.66 3.30
C THR A 164 -12.35 17.37 3.99
N PHE A 165 -13.04 16.25 3.79
CA PHE A 165 -12.66 14.94 4.31
C PHE A 165 -11.29 14.50 3.83
N ILE A 166 -11.03 14.50 2.52
CA ILE A 166 -9.74 14.10 1.98
C ILE A 166 -8.62 15.09 2.36
N SER A 167 -8.93 16.39 2.47
CA SER A 167 -7.90 17.41 2.71
C SER A 167 -7.52 17.57 4.20
N ALA A 168 -8.48 17.43 5.11
CA ALA A 168 -8.30 17.71 6.55
C ALA A 168 -8.59 16.52 7.47
N GLY A 169 -9.31 15.51 6.98
CA GLY A 169 -9.63 14.29 7.72
C GLY A 169 -8.40 13.43 8.00
N LYS A 170 -8.56 12.50 8.96
CA LYS A 170 -7.59 11.47 9.33
C LYS A 170 -8.34 10.18 9.66
N GLY A 171 -7.68 9.04 9.59
CA GLY A 171 -8.23 7.76 10.04
C GLY A 171 -8.66 7.78 11.51
N SER A 172 -8.01 8.58 12.35
CA SER A 172 -8.40 8.80 13.76
C SER A 172 -9.72 9.57 13.94
N ASP A 173 -10.37 10.01 12.86
CA ASP A 173 -11.74 10.52 12.90
C ASP A 173 -12.81 9.46 12.81
N ALA A 174 -12.44 8.21 12.57
CA ALA A 174 -13.39 7.12 12.58
C ALA A 174 -14.19 7.17 13.90
N LYS A 175 -15.50 7.27 13.77
CA LYS A 175 -16.44 7.22 14.89
C LYS A 175 -17.02 5.82 15.03
N ALA A 176 -17.30 5.16 13.91
CA ALA A 176 -17.75 3.78 13.89
C ALA A 176 -17.27 3.06 12.64
N VAL A 177 -16.94 1.79 12.77
CA VAL A 177 -16.63 0.90 11.64
C VAL A 177 -17.45 -0.37 11.82
N SER A 178 -18.16 -0.75 10.77
CA SER A 178 -18.85 -2.02 10.65
C SER A 178 -18.26 -2.85 9.53
N VAL A 179 -18.09 -4.14 9.77
CA VAL A 179 -17.63 -5.13 8.78
C VAL A 179 -18.69 -6.21 8.73
N ASN A 180 -19.27 -6.41 7.55
CA ASN A 180 -20.37 -7.32 7.29
C ASN A 180 -21.53 -7.14 8.29
N GLY A 181 -21.86 -5.89 8.63
CA GLY A 181 -22.93 -5.54 9.57
C GLY A 181 -22.59 -5.72 11.06
N ALA A 182 -21.45 -6.32 11.39
CA ALA A 182 -20.96 -6.38 12.77
C ALA A 182 -20.16 -5.12 13.10
N VAL A 183 -20.35 -4.54 14.29
CA VAL A 183 -19.55 -3.40 14.75
C VAL A 183 -18.14 -3.90 15.09
N ALA A 184 -17.13 -3.36 14.40
CA ALA A 184 -15.72 -3.66 14.64
C ALA A 184 -15.05 -2.60 15.52
N TYR A 185 -15.48 -1.34 15.39
CA TYR A 185 -14.95 -0.20 16.14
C TYR A 185 -16.06 0.82 16.40
N ARG A 186 -16.06 1.45 17.57
CA ARG A 186 -16.98 2.53 17.93
C ARG A 186 -16.41 3.43 19.03
N ASP A 187 -16.53 4.74 18.84
CA ASP A 187 -16.26 5.78 19.85
C ASP A 187 -14.92 5.58 20.61
N GLY A 188 -13.83 5.32 19.87
CA GLY A 188 -12.50 5.15 20.47
C GLY A 188 -12.06 3.70 20.70
N GLY A 189 -12.98 2.73 20.71
CA GLY A 189 -12.71 1.34 21.10
C GLY A 189 -13.00 0.30 20.03
N PHE A 190 -12.20 -0.77 20.00
CA PHE A 190 -12.48 -1.96 19.21
C PHE A 190 -13.47 -2.87 19.93
N ALA A 191 -14.38 -3.49 19.18
CA ALA A 191 -15.40 -4.40 19.73
C ALA A 191 -14.80 -5.73 20.23
N LYS A 192 -13.66 -6.14 19.66
CA LYS A 192 -12.95 -7.38 19.99
C LYS A 192 -11.45 -7.13 19.92
N GLY A 193 -10.70 -7.87 20.72
CA GLY A 193 -9.24 -7.88 20.71
C GLY A 193 -8.63 -7.39 22.03
N PRO A 194 -7.30 -7.53 22.15
CA PRO A 194 -6.53 -6.99 23.29
C PRO A 194 -6.60 -5.46 23.37
N SER A 195 -6.28 -4.91 24.55
CA SER A 195 -6.20 -3.47 24.70
C SER A 195 -5.05 -2.89 23.86
N PHE A 196 -5.11 -1.59 23.56
CA PHE A 196 -4.04 -0.90 22.85
C PHE A 196 -2.70 -1.05 23.57
N ASP A 197 -2.69 -0.92 24.90
CA ASP A 197 -1.48 -0.99 25.71
C ASP A 197 -0.87 -2.39 25.70
N ASP A 198 -1.69 -3.44 25.73
CA ASP A 198 -1.23 -4.83 25.62
C ASP A 198 -0.56 -5.09 24.27
N VAL A 199 -1.21 -4.66 23.17
CA VAL A 199 -0.66 -4.80 21.80
C VAL A 199 0.65 -4.05 21.67
N LEU A 200 0.70 -2.80 22.16
CA LEU A 200 1.89 -1.97 22.07
C LEU A 200 3.04 -2.53 22.91
N GLY A 201 2.75 -3.03 24.11
CA GLY A 201 3.71 -3.69 24.98
C GLY A 201 4.32 -4.92 24.33
N GLU A 202 3.48 -5.82 23.81
CA GLU A 202 3.92 -7.03 23.09
C GLU A 202 4.73 -6.67 21.83
N ALA A 203 4.25 -5.74 21.01
CA ALA A 203 4.93 -5.31 19.80
C ALA A 203 6.31 -4.71 20.11
N THR A 204 6.42 -3.90 21.18
CA THR A 204 7.69 -3.32 21.63
C THR A 204 8.68 -4.38 22.06
N GLN A 205 8.22 -5.38 22.83
CA GLN A 205 9.06 -6.49 23.26
C GLN A 205 9.57 -7.31 22.06
N ARG A 206 8.68 -7.68 21.14
CA ARG A 206 9.04 -8.44 19.92
C ARG A 206 9.98 -7.66 19.02
N ALA A 207 9.75 -6.36 18.84
CA ALA A 207 10.63 -5.51 18.02
C ALA A 207 12.07 -5.51 18.55
N ARG A 208 12.25 -5.41 19.88
CA ARG A 208 13.57 -5.48 20.51
C ARG A 208 14.24 -6.84 20.31
N GLN A 209 13.50 -7.94 20.51
CA GLN A 209 14.01 -9.29 20.33
C GLN A 209 14.46 -9.53 18.87
N ILE A 210 13.65 -9.15 17.89
CA ILE A 210 13.96 -9.30 16.47
C ILE A 210 15.20 -8.47 16.11
N ALA A 211 15.27 -7.22 16.56
CA ALA A 211 16.41 -6.36 16.28
C ALA A 211 17.71 -6.87 16.92
N GLN A 212 17.64 -7.41 18.14
CA GLN A 212 18.79 -8.04 18.80
C GLN A 212 19.24 -9.29 18.04
N ALA A 213 18.32 -10.22 17.73
CA ALA A 213 18.63 -11.45 16.99
C ALA A 213 19.18 -11.17 15.59
N ALA A 214 18.76 -10.09 14.94
CA ALA A 214 19.24 -9.67 13.62
C ALA A 214 20.54 -8.84 13.66
N GLY A 215 21.12 -8.58 14.83
CA GLY A 215 22.32 -7.73 14.95
C GLY A 215 22.08 -6.26 14.62
N HIS A 216 20.84 -5.79 14.75
CA HIS A 216 20.38 -4.43 14.44
C HIS A 216 19.92 -3.64 15.67
N ALA A 217 20.38 -4.02 16.87
CA ALA A 217 20.04 -3.31 18.11
C ALA A 217 20.42 -1.83 18.10
N SER A 218 21.47 -1.45 17.35
CA SER A 218 21.88 -0.05 17.19
C SER A 218 20.81 0.86 16.58
N ARG A 219 19.76 0.31 15.96
CA ARG A 219 18.63 1.11 15.43
C ARG A 219 17.81 1.79 16.54
N PHE A 220 17.91 1.33 17.78
CA PHE A 220 17.23 1.97 18.91
C PHE A 220 18.00 3.17 19.46
N GLU A 221 19.27 3.33 19.06
CA GLU A 221 20.09 4.43 19.51
C GLU A 221 19.78 5.69 18.69
N PRO A 222 19.61 6.85 19.35
CA PRO A 222 19.45 8.11 18.65
C PRO A 222 20.73 8.41 17.86
N HIS A 223 20.57 8.84 16.61
CA HIS A 223 21.69 9.26 15.75
C HIS A 223 22.11 10.71 16.01
N TRP A 224 21.45 11.40 16.94
CA TRP A 224 21.86 12.74 17.35
C TRP A 224 23.27 12.65 17.94
N ARG A 225 24.08 13.71 17.78
CA ARG A 225 25.37 13.78 18.49
C ARG A 225 25.12 13.61 19.98
N GLN A 226 25.58 12.49 20.51
CA GLN A 226 25.90 12.39 21.92
C GLN A 226 27.21 13.16 22.04
N ASP A 227 27.11 14.49 22.22
CA ASP A 227 28.29 15.24 22.65
C ASP A 227 28.74 14.54 23.93
N SER A 228 29.91 13.92 23.88
CA SER A 228 30.54 13.32 25.04
C SER A 228 30.48 14.37 26.14
N ALA A 229 29.67 14.12 27.16
CA ALA A 229 29.69 14.88 28.40
C ALA A 229 31.08 14.64 29.01
N GLY A 230 32.04 15.39 28.48
CA GLY A 230 33.39 15.53 29.00
C GLY A 230 33.37 16.74 29.92
N SER A 231 33.30 16.45 31.21
CA SER A 231 34.00 17.20 32.25
C SER A 231 34.15 16.27 33.45
#